data_AF-A0A2E1F713-F1
#
_entry.id   AF-A0A2E1F713-F1
#
_cell.length_a   1.000
_cell.length_b   1.000
_cell.length_c   1.000
_cell.angle_alpha   90.00
_cell.angle_beta   90.00
_cell.angle_gamma   90.00
#
_symmetry.space_group_name_H-M   'P 1'
#
loop_
_entity.id
_entity.type
_entity.pdbx_description
1 polymer ?
#
loop_
_entity_poly.entity_id
_entity_poly.type
_entity_poly.pdbx_seq_one_letter_code
_entity_poly.pdbx_strand_id
1 'polypeptide(L)'
;MKIKLIALLFTISLTNLLHSDDLMNPTSYSKDLYQIPILDGTYSEDVTHPDEFLGFGIGERVAAPWQITSALKTWSNESNRIKVIEYARTHEDRPLH
;
A
#
# COMPACT_ATOMS: atom_id res chain seq x y z
N MET A 1 41.42 38.91 -6.54
CA MET A 1 40.94 37.66 -5.90
C MET A 1 39.72 37.84 -5.01
N LYS A 2 39.69 38.85 -4.13
CA LYS A 2 38.60 39.03 -3.14
C LYS A 2 37.18 39.17 -3.75
N ILE A 3 37.02 39.91 -4.84
CA ILE A 3 35.71 40.08 -5.51
C ILE A 3 35.20 38.78 -6.14
N LYS A 4 36.08 37.98 -6.75
CA LYS A 4 35.73 36.66 -7.31
C LYS A 4 35.34 35.67 -6.21
N LEU A 5 36.00 35.75 -5.05
CA LEU A 5 35.69 34.93 -3.88
C LEU A 5 34.32 35.31 -3.29
N ILE A 6 34.01 36.61 -3.19
CA ILE A 6 32.70 37.10 -2.72
C ILE A 6 31.58 36.68 -3.67
N ALA A 7 31.79 36.80 -4.99
CA ALA A 7 30.80 36.36 -5.98
C ALA A 7 30.54 34.84 -5.88
N LEU A 8 31.57 34.04 -5.63
CA LEU A 8 31.45 32.59 -5.46
C LEU A 8 30.68 32.21 -4.17
N LEU A 9 30.93 32.92 -3.07
CA LEU A 9 30.18 32.70 -1.82
C LEU A 9 28.70 33.08 -1.99
N PHE A 10 28.42 34.15 -2.74
CA PHE A 10 27.05 34.57 -3.01
C PHE A 10 26.28 33.54 -3.85
N THR A 11 26.91 32.97 -4.89
CA THR A 11 26.25 31.93 -5.71
C THR A 11 25.96 30.66 -4.92
N ILE A 12 26.85 30.24 -4.01
CA ILE A 12 26.62 29.06 -3.14
C ILE A 12 25.49 29.30 -2.15
N SER A 13 25.34 30.52 -1.63
CA SER A 13 24.24 30.83 -0.71
C SER A 13 22.86 30.78 -1.39
N LEU A 14 22.79 31.14 -2.67
CA LEU A 14 21.54 31.22 -3.42
C LEU A 14 20.98 29.83 -3.81
N THR A 15 21.83 28.80 -3.91
CA THR A 15 21.39 27.44 -4.28
C THR A 15 20.68 26.69 -3.15
N ASN A 16 20.78 27.15 -1.89
CA ASN A 16 20.10 26.51 -0.75
C ASN A 16 18.62 26.89 -0.62
N LEU A 17 18.11 27.79 -1.46
CA LEU A 17 16.69 28.19 -1.47
C LEU A 17 15.80 27.30 -2.35
N LEU A 18 16.41 26.41 -3.15
CA LEU A 18 15.69 25.47 -4.00
C LEU A 18 15.43 24.18 -3.23
N HIS A 19 14.35 24.15 -2.46
CA HIS A 19 13.81 22.90 -1.93
C HIS A 19 12.89 22.29 -3.00
N SER A 20 13.04 21.00 -3.28
CA SER A 20 12.03 20.26 -4.02
C SER A 20 10.82 20.14 -3.12
N ASP A 21 9.66 20.64 -3.55
CA ASP A 21 8.41 20.19 -2.96
C ASP A 21 8.30 18.68 -3.23
N ASP A 22 7.90 17.93 -2.21
CA ASP A 22 7.62 16.51 -2.37
C ASP A 22 6.39 16.40 -3.31
N LEU A 23 6.54 15.74 -4.46
CA LEU A 23 5.52 15.73 -5.51
C LEU A 23 4.14 15.27 -5.01
N MET A 24 4.13 14.47 -3.93
CA MET A 24 2.93 14.04 -3.21
C MET A 24 3.29 13.85 -1.74
N ASN A 25 2.78 14.69 -0.85
CA ASN A 25 2.61 14.25 0.54
C ASN A 25 1.66 13.04 0.51
N PRO A 26 1.98 11.92 1.18
CA PRO A 26 1.05 10.80 1.27
C PRO A 26 -0.27 11.34 1.83
N THR A 27 -1.37 11.07 1.14
CA THR A 27 -2.70 11.43 1.63
C THR A 27 -2.92 10.68 2.94
N SER A 28 -2.77 11.42 4.04
CA SER A 28 -2.95 10.91 5.38
C SER A 28 -4.43 10.60 5.56
N TYR A 29 -4.76 9.32 5.55
CA TYR A 29 -6.07 8.71 5.82
C TYR A 29 -7.12 8.74 4.69
N SER A 30 -7.45 7.54 4.21
CA SER A 30 -8.57 7.30 3.29
C SER A 30 -9.93 7.76 3.83
N LYS A 31 -10.05 7.93 5.15
CA LYS A 31 -11.25 8.42 5.83
C LYS A 31 -11.76 9.75 5.26
N ASP A 32 -10.85 10.66 4.92
CA ASP A 32 -11.23 12.00 4.45
C ASP A 32 -11.44 12.06 2.92
N LEU A 33 -11.16 10.96 2.20
CA LEU A 33 -11.39 10.85 0.75
C LEU A 33 -12.87 10.66 0.41
N TYR A 34 -13.66 10.13 1.34
CA TYR A 34 -15.06 9.80 1.11
C TYR A 34 -15.96 10.63 2.03
N GLN A 35 -16.83 11.44 1.42
CA GLN A 35 -17.80 12.28 2.14
C GLN A 35 -18.93 11.47 2.78
N ILE A 36 -19.02 10.18 2.48
CA ILE A 36 -20.02 9.24 2.99
C ILE A 36 -19.34 7.96 3.50
N PRO A 37 -19.91 7.28 4.51
CA PRO A 37 -19.46 5.95 4.90
C PRO A 37 -19.51 4.99 3.71
N ILE A 38 -18.38 4.35 3.40
CA ILE A 38 -18.28 3.37 2.31
C ILE A 38 -18.56 1.93 2.76
N LEU A 39 -18.68 1.71 4.07
CA LEU A 39 -19.03 0.43 4.70
C LEU A 39 -20.30 0.60 5.54
N ASP A 40 -21.46 0.61 4.87
CA ASP A 40 -22.78 0.83 5.49
C ASP A 40 -23.65 -0.46 5.54
N GLY A 41 -23.11 -1.58 5.07
CA GLY A 41 -23.79 -2.88 5.06
C GLY A 41 -23.73 -3.64 6.38
N THR A 42 -24.47 -4.74 6.43
CA THR A 42 -24.35 -5.75 7.49
C THR A 42 -23.23 -6.72 7.13
N TYR A 43 -22.08 -6.58 7.78
CA TYR A 43 -20.93 -7.46 7.60
C TYR A 43 -20.95 -8.58 8.64
N SER A 44 -20.50 -9.77 8.24
CA SER A 44 -20.31 -10.86 9.19
C SER A 44 -19.01 -10.64 9.95
N GLU A 45 -19.06 -10.74 11.27
CA GLU A 45 -17.88 -10.73 12.13
C GLU A 45 -17.14 -12.08 12.12
N ASP A 46 -17.76 -13.13 11.57
CA ASP A 46 -17.20 -14.48 11.47
C ASP A 46 -16.19 -14.66 10.32
N VAL A 47 -15.92 -13.60 9.54
CA VAL A 47 -14.93 -13.63 8.45
C VAL A 47 -13.57 -13.25 9.02
N THR A 48 -12.58 -14.11 8.81
CA THR A 48 -11.22 -13.90 9.30
C THR A 48 -10.64 -12.61 8.72
N HIS A 49 -10.12 -11.76 9.61
CA HIS A 49 -9.57 -10.46 9.24
C HIS A 49 -8.23 -10.60 8.47
N PRO A 50 -7.91 -9.72 7.49
CA PRO A 50 -6.76 -9.96 6.61
C PRO A 50 -5.38 -9.96 7.30
N ASP A 51 -5.23 -9.30 8.43
CA ASP A 51 -3.98 -9.24 9.20
C ASP A 51 -3.52 -10.61 9.74
N GLU A 52 -4.47 -11.51 10.02
CA GLU A 52 -4.22 -12.90 10.43
C GLU A 52 -3.38 -13.69 9.40
N PHE A 53 -3.39 -13.29 8.12
CA PHE A 53 -2.58 -13.93 7.07
C PHE A 53 -1.23 -13.23 6.83
N LEU A 54 -1.13 -11.96 7.20
CA LEU A 54 0.00 -11.10 6.83
C LEU A 54 1.17 -11.21 7.81
N GLY A 55 0.90 -11.34 9.10
CA GLY A 55 1.95 -11.32 10.14
C GLY A 55 2.66 -9.96 10.27
N PHE A 56 2.07 -8.90 9.72
CA PHE A 56 2.48 -7.50 9.81
C PHE A 56 1.24 -6.60 9.62
N GLY A 57 1.36 -5.30 9.90
CA GLY A 57 0.23 -4.36 9.83
C GLY A 57 -0.29 -4.15 8.41
N ILE A 58 -1.60 -3.94 8.28
CA ILE A 58 -2.24 -3.65 7.00
C ILE A 58 -1.61 -2.41 6.37
N GLY A 59 -1.17 -2.54 5.12
CA GLY A 59 -0.53 -1.44 4.37
C GLY A 59 0.95 -1.23 4.65
N GLU A 60 1.56 -1.98 5.58
CA GLU A 60 3.00 -1.86 5.87
C GLU A 60 3.86 -2.47 4.76
N ARG A 61 3.43 -3.60 4.18
CA ARG A 61 4.16 -4.34 3.14
C ARG A 61 3.21 -5.02 2.17
N VAL A 62 3.72 -5.37 1.00
CA VAL A 62 2.99 -6.18 0.02
C VAL A 62 2.90 -7.63 0.50
N ALA A 63 1.71 -8.22 0.42
CA ALA A 63 1.48 -9.62 0.76
C ALA A 63 2.24 -10.56 -0.18
N ALA A 64 2.81 -11.62 0.37
CA ALA A 64 3.44 -12.67 -0.41
C ALA A 64 2.40 -13.62 -1.04
N PRO A 65 2.74 -14.30 -2.17
CA PRO A 65 1.78 -15.15 -2.88
C PRO A 65 1.11 -16.22 -2.01
N TRP A 66 1.86 -16.85 -1.10
CA TRP A 66 1.30 -17.86 -0.19
C TRP A 66 0.32 -17.28 0.83
N GLN A 67 0.50 -16.02 1.25
CA GLN A 67 -0.42 -15.33 2.16
C GLN A 67 -1.75 -15.07 1.47
N ILE A 68 -1.70 -14.65 0.20
CA ILE A 68 -2.89 -14.46 -0.64
C ILE A 68 -3.63 -15.79 -0.83
N THR A 69 -2.91 -16.87 -1.17
CA THR A 69 -3.51 -18.21 -1.32
C THR A 69 -4.16 -18.70 -0.01
N SER A 70 -3.52 -18.49 1.14
CA SER A 70 -4.09 -18.85 2.44
C SER A 70 -5.36 -18.07 2.76
N ALA A 71 -5.38 -16.76 2.49
CA ALA A 71 -6.55 -15.91 2.69
C ALA A 71 -7.73 -16.36 1.81
N LEU A 72 -7.49 -16.57 0.51
CA LEU A 72 -8.53 -17.02 -0.43
C LEU A 72 -9.14 -18.36 -0.02
N LYS A 73 -8.32 -19.34 0.36
CA LYS A 73 -8.81 -20.65 0.83
C LYS A 73 -9.67 -20.51 2.08
N THR A 74 -9.23 -19.70 3.04
CA THR A 74 -9.97 -19.47 4.30
C THR A 74 -11.32 -18.80 4.01
N TRP A 75 -11.33 -17.69 3.28
CA TRP A 75 -12.57 -16.97 2.97
C TRP A 75 -13.54 -17.76 2.09
N SER A 76 -13.04 -18.66 1.22
CA SER A 76 -13.90 -19.55 0.45
C SER A 76 -14.69 -20.55 1.30
N ASN A 77 -14.19 -20.86 2.51
CA ASN A 77 -14.88 -21.72 3.47
C ASN A 77 -15.81 -20.92 4.40
N GLU A 78 -15.49 -19.66 4.68
CA GLU A 78 -16.25 -18.79 5.58
C GLU A 78 -17.42 -18.07 4.90
N SER A 79 -17.35 -17.90 3.58
CA SER A 79 -18.32 -17.11 2.83
C SER A 79 -18.82 -17.84 1.59
N ASN A 80 -20.14 -18.02 1.52
CA ASN A 80 -20.82 -18.50 0.31
C ASN A 80 -20.80 -17.49 -0.85
N ARG A 81 -20.26 -16.28 -0.64
CA ARG A 81 -20.17 -15.23 -1.68
C ARG A 81 -18.89 -15.31 -2.51
N ILE A 82 -17.97 -16.22 -2.17
CA ILE A 82 -16.66 -16.35 -2.83
C ILE A 82 -16.59 -17.71 -3.52
N LYS A 83 -16.05 -17.73 -4.74
CA LYS A 83 -15.70 -18.95 -5.47
C LYS A 83 -14.26 -18.85 -5.93
N VAL A 84 -13.39 -19.70 -5.38
CA VAL A 84 -11.96 -19.75 -5.71
C VAL A 84 -11.70 -20.90 -6.68
N ILE A 85 -11.13 -20.63 -7.86
CA ILE A 85 -10.86 -21.64 -8.89
C ILE A 85 -9.43 -21.47 -9.39
N GLU A 86 -8.55 -22.42 -9.10
CA GLU A 86 -7.23 -22.43 -9.74
C GLU A 86 -7.36 -22.75 -11.23
N TYR A 87 -6.99 -21.79 -12.10
CA TYR A 87 -7.10 -21.93 -13.55
C TYR A 87 -5.76 -22.08 -14.26
N ALA A 88 -4.66 -21.73 -13.60
CA ALA A 88 -3.32 -21.84 -14.15
C ALA A 88 -2.26 -21.83 -13.04
N ARG A 89 -1.01 -22.09 -13.43
CA ARG A 89 0.17 -21.95 -12.58
C ARG A 89 1.26 -21.17 -13.33
N THR A 90 2.02 -20.38 -12.58
CA THR A 90 3.18 -19.64 -13.12
C THR A 90 4.37 -20.58 -13.38
N HIS A 91 5.41 -20.08 -14.05
CA HIS A 91 6.66 -20.82 -14.26
C HIS A 91 7.36 -21.25 -12.95
N GLU A 92 7.17 -20.48 -11.88
CA GLU A 92 7.70 -20.79 -10.54
C GLU A 92 6.69 -21.58 -9.68
N ASP A 93 5.77 -22.29 -10.32
CA ASP A 93 4.76 -23.15 -9.70
C ASP A 93 3.83 -22.44 -8.70
N ARG A 94 3.59 -21.14 -8.88
CA ARG A 94 2.59 -20.40 -8.09
C ARG A 94 1.18 -20.55 -8.67
N PRO A 95 0.16 -20.84 -7.84
CA PRO A 95 -1.22 -20.96 -8.31
C PRO A 95 -1.80 -19.61 -8.74
N LEU A 96 -2.64 -19.63 -9.77
CA LEU A 96 -3.45 -18.51 -10.24
C LEU A 96 -4.92 -18.89 -10.04
N HIS A 97 -5.59 -18.17 -9.14
CA HIS A 97 -6.97 -18.42 -8.67
C HIS A 97 -7.99 -17.43 -9.23
#